data_AF-A0A321LY34-F1
#
_entry.id   AF-A0A321LY34-F1
#
_cell.length_a   1.000
_cell.length_b   1.000
_cell.length_c   1.000
_cell.angle_alpha   90.00
_cell.angle_beta   90.00
_cell.angle_gamma   90.00
#
_symmetry.space_group_name_H-M   'P 1'
#
loop_
_entity.id
_entity.type
_entity.pdbx_description
1 polymer ?
#
loop_
_entity_poly.entity_id
_entity_poly.type
_entity_poly.pdbx_seq_one_letter_code
_entity_poly.pdbx_strand_id
1 'polypeptide(L)' 'MRGGAEDGSILVYHTGPSGKSPGEMRRVSLSQLLQHPSPRWRPVAGNSNFLGVYRWNILKDAN' A
#
# COMPACT_ATOMS: atom_id res chain seq x y z
N MET A 1 -5.83 -5.65 20.29
CA MET A 1 -4.69 -5.54 19.36
C MET A 1 -5.04 -4.58 18.22
N ARG A 2 -4.76 -3.28 18.38
CA ARG A 2 -4.83 -2.28 17.31
C ARG A 2 -3.56 -1.45 17.43
N GLY A 3 -2.49 -1.88 16.77
CA GLY A 3 -1.23 -1.17 16.74
C GLY A 3 -0.81 -1.00 15.29
N GLY A 4 -0.57 0.24 14.87
CA GLY A 4 0.05 0.49 13.57
C GLY A 4 -0.41 1.72 12.81
N ALA A 5 -1.21 2.62 13.37
CA ALA A 5 -1.53 3.91 12.76
C ALA A 5 -0.83 5.06 13.51
N GLU A 6 0.47 4.92 13.74
CA GLU A 6 1.30 5.95 14.42
C GLU A 6 2.10 6.80 13.41
N ASP A 7 1.59 6.95 12.19
CA ASP A 7 1.94 8.02 11.26
C ASP A 7 0.83 8.07 10.19
N GLY A 8 0.24 9.24 9.94
CA GLY A 8 -1.09 9.42 9.35
C GLY A 8 -1.30 8.96 7.89
N SER A 9 -0.37 8.21 7.32
CA SER A 9 -0.39 7.75 5.93
C SER A 9 -0.82 6.29 5.83
N ILE A 10 -2.11 6.07 5.54
CA ILE A 10 -2.65 4.76 5.16
C ILE A 10 -2.45 4.54 3.67
N LEU A 11 -1.88 3.39 3.32
CA LEU A 11 -1.68 2.94 1.95
C LEU A 11 -2.68 1.83 1.63
N VAL A 12 -3.17 1.85 0.39
CA VAL A 12 -3.99 0.79 -0.17
C VAL A 12 -3.23 0.18 -1.34
N TYR A 13 -3.10 -1.15 -1.36
CA TYR A 13 -2.53 -1.86 -2.49
C TYR A 13 -3.36 -3.12 -2.81
N HIS A 14 -3.30 -3.53 -4.07
CA HIS A 14 -3.92 -4.76 -4.55
C HIS A 14 -2.84 -5.83 -4.71
N THR A 15 -3.07 -7.05 -4.22
CA THR A 15 -2.08 -8.13 -4.35
C THR A 15 -1.91 -8.67 -5.78
N GLY A 16 -2.76 -8.21 -6.71
CA GLY A 16 -2.87 -8.78 -8.04
C GLY A 16 -3.45 -10.20 -8.03
N PRO A 17 -3.86 -10.72 -9.18
CA PRO A 17 -4.32 -12.09 -9.29
C PRO A 17 -3.18 -13.06 -8.98
N SER A 18 -3.43 -14.03 -8.10
CA SER A 18 -2.50 -15.10 -7.75
C SER A 18 -3.12 -16.43 -8.12
N GLY A 19 -2.76 -16.93 -9.32
CA GLY A 19 -3.33 -18.16 -9.87
C GLY A 19 -4.86 -18.08 -10.00
N LYS A 20 -5.57 -18.80 -9.12
CA LYS A 20 -7.04 -18.85 -9.09
C LYS A 20 -7.70 -17.73 -8.26
N SER A 21 -6.94 -16.95 -7.50
CA SER A 21 -7.48 -15.86 -6.69
C SER A 21 -7.38 -14.53 -7.45
N PRO A 22 -8.46 -13.72 -7.52
CA PRO A 22 -8.43 -12.41 -8.18
C PRO A 22 -7.51 -11.40 -7.48
N GLY A 23 -7.05 -11.71 -6.26
CA GLY A 23 -6.28 -10.80 -5.41
C GLY A 23 -7.15 -10.11 -4.37
N GLU A 24 -6.50 -9.46 -3.41
CA GLU A 24 -7.15 -8.76 -2.30
C GLU A 24 -6.68 -7.31 -2.24
N MET A 25 -7.60 -6.42 -1.84
CA MET A 25 -7.26 -5.06 -1.43
C MET A 25 -6.82 -5.07 0.03
N ARG A 26 -5.60 -4.60 0.30
CA ARG A 26 -5.04 -4.49 1.66
C ARG A 26 -4.82 -3.04 2.03
N ARG A 27 -5.14 -2.72 3.29
CA ARG A 27 -4.92 -1.42 3.91
C ARG A 27 -3.87 -1.57 5.00
N VAL A 28 -2.77 -0.86 4.87
CA VAL A 28 -1.63 -0.94 5.81
C VAL A 28 -1.06 0.44 6.05
N SER A 29 -0.36 0.64 7.16
CA SER A 29 0.45 1.85 7.32
C SER A 29 1.75 1.77 6.52
N LEU A 30 2.32 2.94 6.23
CA LEU A 30 3.63 3.04 5.58
C LEU A 30 4.70 2.24 6.31
N SER A 31 4.76 2.35 7.65
CA SER A 31 5.72 1.61 8.48
C SER A 31 5.57 0.09 8.34
N GLN A 32 4.34 -0.42 8.31
CA GLN A 32 4.08 -1.85 8.11
C GLN A 32 4.46 -2.32 6.70
N LEU A 33 4.21 -1.50 5.69
CA LEU A 33 4.55 -1.85 4.30
C LEU A 33 6.07 -1.85 4.07
N LEU A 34 6.81 -0.91 4.67
CA LEU A 34 8.27 -0.86 4.61
C LEU A 34 8.91 -2.10 5.26
N GLN A 35 8.33 -2.59 6.36
CA GLN A 35 8.79 -3.77 7.09
C GLN A 35 8.21 -5.09 6.57
N HIS A 36 7.52 -5.08 5.43
CA HIS A 36 6.84 -6.27 4.91
C HIS A 36 7.84 -7.43 4.69
N PRO A 37 7.52 -8.67 5.10
CA PRO A 37 8.46 -9.80 5.04
C PRO A 37 8.87 -10.15 3.61
N SER A 38 7.95 -9.99 2.65
CA SER A 38 8.21 -10.26 1.24
C SER A 38 8.66 -8.98 0.50
N PRO A 39 9.89 -8.94 -0.08
CA PRO A 39 10.48 -7.73 -0.67
C PRO A 39 9.70 -7.16 -1.87
N ARG A 40 9.01 -8.01 -2.64
CA ARG A 40 8.20 -7.58 -3.80
C ARG A 40 7.09 -6.59 -3.44
N TRP A 41 6.70 -6.53 -2.17
CA TRP A 41 5.67 -5.61 -1.67
C TRP A 41 6.26 -4.34 -1.04
N ARG A 42 7.59 -4.25 -0.90
CA ARG A 42 8.22 -3.06 -0.31
C ARG A 42 8.28 -1.92 -1.34
N PRO A 43 7.87 -0.70 -0.98
CA PRO A 43 7.84 0.45 -1.87
C PRO A 43 9.24 1.10 -1.97
N VAL A 44 10.21 0.34 -2.47
CA VAL A 44 11.59 0.81 -2.64
C VAL A 44 11.91 1.00 -4.12
N ALA A 45 12.73 2.00 -4.46
CA ALA A 45 13.04 2.34 -5.84
C ALA A 45 13.67 1.18 -6.65
N GLY A 46 14.38 0.27 -5.99
CA GLY A 46 14.96 -0.91 -6.62
C GLY A 46 13.98 -2.06 -6.90
N ASN A 47 12.71 -1.95 -6.49
CA ASN A 47 11.71 -3.00 -6.72
C ASN A 47 10.95 -2.71 -8.02
N SER A 48 11.17 -3.52 -9.06
CA SER A 48 10.47 -3.39 -10.35
C SER A 48 8.95 -3.62 -10.26
N ASN A 49 8.46 -4.23 -9.17
CA ASN A 49 7.03 -4.39 -8.91
C ASN A 49 6.40 -3.12 -8.30
N PHE A 50 7.21 -2.15 -7.88
CA PHE A 50 6.74 -0.92 -7.28
C PHE A 50 6.58 0.17 -8.36
N LEU A 51 5.32 0.48 -8.68
CA LEU A 51 4.97 1.45 -9.72
C LEU A 51 4.94 2.91 -9.24
N GLY A 52 5.19 3.15 -7.96
CA GLY A 52 5.11 4.47 -7.33
C GLY A 52 3.89 4.65 -6.40
N VAL A 53 3.77 5.84 -5.83
CA VAL A 53 2.66 6.25 -4.96
C VAL A 53 1.73 7.17 -5.73
N TYR A 54 0.45 6.81 -5.82
CA TYR A 54 -0.58 7.64 -6.41
C TYR A 54 -1.48 8.16 -5.29
N ARG A 55 -1.54 9.47 -5.12
CA ARG A 55 -2.47 10.10 -4.18
C ARG A 55 -3.81 10.28 -4.89
N TRP A 56 -4.86 9.67 -4.37
CA TRP A 56 -6.20 9.98 -4.85
C TRP A 56 -6.54 11.42 -4.41
N ASN A 57 -6.65 12.34 -5.36
CA ASN A 57 -7.26 13.65 -5.12
C ASN A 57 -8.77 13.46 -4.97
N ILE A 58 -9.20 12.97 -3.80
CA ILE A 58 -10.62 12.91 -3.45
C ILE A 58 -10.95 14.31 -2.94
N LEU A 59 -11.54 15.12 -3.82
CA LEU A 59 -12.11 16.45 -3.60
C LEU A 59 -11.24 17.37 -2.72
N LYS A 60 -10.45 18.23 -3.36
CA LYS A 60 -10.17 19.53 -2.73
C LYS A 60 -11.53 20.20 -2.59
N ASP A 61 -11.91 20.59 -1.38
CA ASP A 61 -13.13 21.35 -1.11
C ASP A 61 -13.39 22.33 -2.27
N ALA A 62 -14.55 22.19 -2.91
CA ALA A 62 -15.02 23.17 -3.88
C ALA A 62 -15.39 24.43 -3.09
N ASN A 63 -14.37 25.25 -2.81
CA ASN A 63 -14.54 26.57 -2.21
C ASN A 63 -15.24 27.53 -3.19
#